data_AF-A0A5N7B7C4-F1
#
_entry.id   AF-A0A5N7B7C4-F1
#
_cell.length_a   1.000
_cell.length_b   1.000
_cell.length_c   1.000
_cell.angle_alpha   90.00
_cell.angle_beta   90.00
_cell.angle_gamma   90.00
#
_symmetry.space_group_name_H-M   'P 1'
#
loop_
_entity.id
_entity.type
_entity.pdbx_description
1 polymer ?
#
loop_
_entity_poly.entity_id
_entity_poly.type
_entity_poly.pdbx_seq_one_letter_code
_entity_poly.pdbx_strand_id
1 'polypeptide(L)'
;MEHWTCVSEEFGNHAWWACLNNNQLYNFGSDWQRVYEILPEIAGPLTEGALSLETLPERRSDFKAWLRKAKQSEPERWREDPHRFIEREASWLRRGVTTRYMLLADQEAFETGRLRLIYVDNQGNIVQETRVDADEQTITDVIMAWFELTEPLELEQEGITGDRYRITGDLGRELYQLTDADFADP
;
A
#
# COMPACT_ATOMS: atom_id res chain seq x y z
N MET A 1 23.10 9.62 5.04
CA MET A 1 23.71 8.34 4.63
C MET A 1 23.62 7.30 5.76
N GLU A 2 23.74 7.69 7.04
CA GLU A 2 23.54 6.80 8.21
C GLU A 2 22.30 7.13 9.09
N HIS A 3 21.63 8.27 8.87
CA HIS A 3 20.63 8.81 9.81
C HIS A 3 19.43 7.89 10.08
N TRP A 4 18.98 7.12 9.08
CA TRP A 4 17.72 6.38 9.14
C TRP A 4 17.89 4.86 9.31
N THR A 5 19.08 4.33 9.03
CA THR A 5 19.37 2.88 9.08
C THR A 5 19.70 2.37 10.48
N CYS A 6 19.94 3.28 11.43
CA CYS A 6 20.30 2.95 12.81
C CYS A 6 19.20 3.30 13.82
N VAL A 7 18.00 3.59 13.33
CA VAL A 7 16.90 4.14 14.14
C VAL A 7 16.19 3.05 14.96
N SER A 8 16.28 1.78 14.55
CA SER A 8 15.75 0.64 15.31
C SER A 8 16.70 -0.56 15.16
N GLU A 9 16.91 -1.30 16.26
CA GLU A 9 17.72 -2.53 16.28
C GLU A 9 17.05 -3.64 15.45
N GLU A 10 15.73 -3.77 15.54
CA GLU A 10 14.89 -4.64 14.73
C GLU A 10 14.93 -4.25 13.24
N PHE A 11 14.92 -2.95 12.95
CA PHE A 11 15.04 -2.46 11.58
C PHE A 11 16.43 -2.71 11.01
N GLY A 12 17.51 -2.61 11.78
CA GLY A 12 18.87 -2.84 11.29
C GLY A 12 19.05 -4.18 10.55
N ASN A 13 18.39 -5.23 11.02
CA ASN A 13 18.44 -6.57 10.42
C ASN A 13 17.62 -6.70 9.11
N HIS A 14 16.63 -5.83 8.89
CA HIS A 14 15.72 -5.87 7.74
C HIS A 14 15.85 -4.66 6.79
N ALA A 15 16.55 -3.61 7.21
CA ALA A 15 16.67 -2.34 6.51
C ALA A 15 17.38 -2.47 5.16
N TRP A 16 18.25 -3.47 5.00
CA TRP A 16 19.04 -3.66 3.77
C TRP A 16 18.17 -3.94 2.53
N TRP A 17 16.98 -4.54 2.69
CA TRP A 17 16.03 -4.75 1.58
C TRP A 17 14.84 -3.79 1.63
N ALA A 18 14.48 -3.27 2.81
CA ALA A 18 13.29 -2.43 3.00
C ALA A 18 13.55 -0.91 2.87
N CYS A 19 14.81 -0.46 3.00
CA CYS A 19 15.16 0.96 3.02
C CYS A 19 16.14 1.33 1.90
N LEU A 20 15.70 2.18 0.97
CA LEU A 20 16.51 2.65 -0.16
C LEU A 20 17.01 4.07 0.10
N ASN A 21 18.12 4.19 0.83
CA ASN A 21 18.59 5.46 1.39
C ASN A 21 19.85 6.06 0.72
N ASN A 22 20.36 5.46 -0.36
CA ASN A 22 21.50 5.99 -1.12
C ASN A 22 21.03 6.89 -2.26
N ASN A 23 20.96 8.20 -2.00
CA ASN A 23 20.57 9.22 -2.98
C ASN A 23 21.36 9.14 -4.30
N GLN A 24 22.67 8.88 -4.27
CA GLN A 24 23.47 8.82 -5.50
C GLN A 24 23.09 7.65 -6.41
N LEU A 25 22.53 6.57 -5.84
CA LEU A 25 22.16 5.37 -6.58
C LEU A 25 20.67 5.30 -6.89
N TYR A 26 19.80 5.88 -6.03
CA TYR A 26 18.36 5.62 -6.07
C TYR A 26 17.48 6.86 -6.27
N ASN A 27 18.07 8.03 -6.50
CA ASN A 27 17.28 9.24 -6.76
C ASN A 27 16.77 9.30 -8.21
N PHE A 28 15.64 8.64 -8.45
CA PHE A 28 14.92 8.65 -9.72
C PHE A 28 13.68 9.56 -9.71
N GLY A 29 13.47 10.34 -8.64
CA GLY A 29 12.27 11.15 -8.47
C GLY A 29 10.99 10.32 -8.55
N SER A 30 10.07 10.70 -9.44
CA SER A 30 8.80 9.99 -9.64
C SER A 30 8.98 8.59 -10.26
N ASP A 31 10.09 8.32 -10.92
CA ASP A 31 10.40 7.05 -11.59
C ASP A 31 11.21 6.10 -10.70
N TRP A 32 10.82 6.01 -9.42
CA TRP A 32 11.53 5.21 -8.40
C TRP A 32 11.67 3.73 -8.79
N GLN A 33 10.74 3.21 -9.62
CA GLN A 33 10.73 1.82 -10.11
C GLN A 33 12.00 1.45 -10.87
N ARG A 34 12.78 2.42 -11.37
CA ARG A 34 14.12 2.19 -11.94
C ARG A 34 15.09 1.55 -10.95
N VAL A 35 14.81 1.57 -9.65
CA VAL A 35 15.59 0.82 -8.67
C VAL A 35 15.62 -0.68 -8.98
N TYR A 36 14.57 -1.22 -9.61
CA TYR A 36 14.54 -2.62 -10.03
C TYR A 36 15.52 -2.94 -11.17
N GLU A 37 16.00 -1.92 -11.91
CA GLU A 37 17.07 -2.07 -12.90
C GLU A 37 18.46 -2.24 -12.24
N ILE A 38 18.64 -1.67 -11.05
CA ILE A 38 19.92 -1.65 -10.32
C ILE A 38 20.00 -2.79 -9.30
N LEU A 39 18.91 -3.03 -8.59
CA LEU A 39 18.76 -4.08 -7.59
C LEU A 39 17.58 -4.99 -7.97
N PRO A 40 17.74 -5.81 -9.02
CA PRO A 40 16.70 -6.74 -9.44
C PRO A 40 16.34 -7.76 -8.35
N GLU A 41 17.20 -7.97 -7.36
CA GLU A 41 16.94 -8.81 -6.19
C GLU A 41 15.78 -8.28 -5.34
N ILE A 42 15.56 -6.96 -5.32
CA ILE A 42 14.39 -6.35 -4.66
C ILE A 42 13.12 -6.70 -5.43
N ALA A 43 13.22 -6.83 -6.76
CA ALA A 43 12.16 -7.34 -7.63
C ALA A 43 11.98 -8.86 -7.56
N GLY A 44 12.78 -9.56 -6.74
CA GLY A 44 12.82 -11.01 -6.67
C GLY A 44 11.43 -11.64 -6.49
N PRO A 45 11.22 -12.86 -7.02
CA PRO A 45 9.96 -13.56 -6.91
C PRO A 45 9.70 -13.89 -5.43
N LEU A 46 8.82 -13.11 -4.81
CA LEU A 46 8.30 -13.37 -3.48
C LEU A 46 7.03 -14.21 -3.62
N THR A 47 6.81 -15.06 -2.61
CA THR A 47 5.67 -15.96 -2.48
C THR A 47 4.38 -15.28 -2.93
N GLU A 48 3.55 -16.03 -3.67
CA GLU A 48 2.23 -15.62 -4.14
C GLU A 48 1.52 -14.77 -3.07
N GLY A 49 0.97 -13.61 -3.48
CA GLY A 49 0.22 -12.76 -2.55
C GLY A 49 -0.81 -13.57 -1.77
N ALA A 50 -1.19 -13.10 -0.58
CA ALA A 50 -2.09 -13.84 0.31
C ALA A 50 -3.44 -14.21 -0.37
N LEU A 51 -3.82 -13.50 -1.43
CA LEU A 51 -4.95 -13.83 -2.29
C LEU A 51 -4.54 -14.79 -3.42
N SER A 52 -5.01 -16.04 -3.32
CA SER A 52 -5.00 -16.95 -4.47
C SER A 52 -6.10 -16.56 -5.48
N LEU A 53 -5.83 -16.77 -6.77
CA LEU A 53 -6.82 -16.57 -7.82
C LEU A 53 -8.09 -17.42 -7.61
N GLU A 54 -7.94 -18.57 -6.96
CA GLU A 54 -9.04 -19.48 -6.64
C GLU A 54 -10.01 -18.90 -5.61
N THR A 55 -9.51 -18.18 -4.59
CA THR A 55 -10.33 -17.60 -3.52
C THR A 55 -10.85 -16.20 -3.85
N LEU A 56 -10.28 -15.55 -4.85
CA LEU A 56 -10.61 -14.17 -5.23
C LEU A 56 -12.11 -13.93 -5.53
N PRO A 57 -12.86 -14.83 -6.20
CA PRO A 57 -14.30 -14.65 -6.41
C PRO A 57 -15.11 -14.60 -5.10
N GLU A 58 -14.75 -15.43 -4.13
CA GLU A 58 -15.39 -15.45 -2.80
C GLU A 58 -15.08 -14.16 -2.05
N ARG A 59 -13.81 -13.73 -2.05
CA ARG A 59 -13.40 -12.47 -1.43
C ARG A 59 -14.08 -11.25 -2.03
N ARG A 60 -14.24 -11.20 -3.36
CA ARG A 60 -15.02 -10.13 -4.02
C ARG A 60 -16.48 -10.14 -3.57
N SER A 61 -17.07 -11.32 -3.41
CA SER A 61 -18.46 -11.45 -2.96
C SER A 61 -18.63 -10.96 -1.51
N ASP A 62 -17.70 -11.33 -0.63
CA ASP A 62 -17.65 -10.85 0.75
C ASP A 62 -17.49 -9.33 0.81
N PHE A 63 -16.59 -8.78 -0.01
CA PHE A 63 -16.40 -7.33 -0.13
C PHE A 63 -17.69 -6.62 -0.55
N LYS A 64 -18.39 -7.10 -1.57
CA LYS A 64 -19.65 -6.48 -2.01
C LYS A 64 -20.74 -6.58 -0.94
N ALA A 65 -20.79 -7.68 -0.20
CA ALA A 65 -21.72 -7.84 0.91
C ALA A 65 -21.37 -6.87 2.07
N TRP A 66 -20.09 -6.69 2.36
CA TRP A 66 -19.59 -5.74 3.34
C TRP A 66 -19.90 -4.30 2.93
N LEU A 67 -19.59 -3.92 1.69
CA LEU A 67 -19.83 -2.59 1.14
C LEU A 67 -21.29 -2.17 1.29
N ARG A 68 -22.25 -3.08 1.02
CA ARG A 68 -23.69 -2.81 1.24
C ARG A 68 -24.01 -2.47 2.69
N LYS A 69 -23.43 -3.20 3.65
CA LYS A 69 -23.61 -2.92 5.09
C LYS A 69 -22.95 -1.61 5.49
N ALA A 70 -21.74 -1.34 5.00
CA ALA A 70 -21.01 -0.10 5.29
C ALA A 70 -21.78 1.13 4.79
N LYS A 71 -22.36 1.08 3.59
CA LYS A 71 -23.23 2.16 3.06
C LYS A 71 -24.44 2.45 3.95
N GLN A 72 -25.06 1.41 4.50
CA GLN A 72 -26.22 1.58 5.40
C GLN A 72 -25.81 2.19 6.75
N SER A 73 -24.61 1.87 7.23
CA SER A 73 -24.05 2.41 8.48
C SER A 73 -23.56 3.86 8.35
N GLU A 74 -23.00 4.22 7.19
CA GLU A 74 -22.38 5.53 6.93
C GLU A 74 -22.91 6.19 5.64
N PRO A 75 -24.23 6.44 5.52
CA PRO A 75 -24.84 6.88 4.26
C PRO A 75 -24.40 8.29 3.83
N GLU A 76 -24.11 9.18 4.77
CA GLU A 76 -23.66 10.54 4.43
C GLU A 76 -22.24 10.54 3.86
N ARG A 77 -21.32 9.76 4.45
CA ARG A 77 -19.96 9.58 3.90
C ARG A 77 -19.97 8.90 2.53
N TRP A 78 -20.89 7.96 2.32
CA TRP A 78 -21.12 7.37 1.00
C TRP A 78 -21.50 8.45 -0.03
N ARG A 79 -22.43 9.35 0.30
CA ARG A 79 -22.90 10.41 -0.61
C ARG A 79 -21.86 11.49 -0.89
N GLU A 80 -20.97 11.77 0.06
CA GLU A 80 -19.90 12.76 -0.10
C GLU A 80 -18.90 12.36 -1.20
N ASP A 81 -18.39 11.13 -1.13
CA ASP A 81 -17.45 10.60 -2.12
C ASP A 81 -17.56 9.06 -2.19
N PRO A 82 -18.44 8.54 -3.06
CA PRO A 82 -18.61 7.10 -3.27
C PRO A 82 -17.31 6.38 -3.64
N HIS A 83 -16.43 7.05 -4.38
CA HIS A 83 -15.21 6.44 -4.89
C HIS A 83 -14.23 6.22 -3.75
N ARG A 84 -13.95 7.28 -2.99
CA ARG A 84 -13.07 7.22 -1.81
C ARG A 84 -13.63 6.30 -0.74
N PHE A 85 -14.95 6.26 -0.57
CA PHE A 85 -15.61 5.32 0.35
C PHE A 85 -15.30 3.87 -0.02
N ILE A 86 -15.51 3.49 -1.29
CA ILE A 86 -15.22 2.13 -1.77
C ILE A 86 -13.75 1.80 -1.60
N GLU A 87 -12.85 2.72 -1.96
CA GLU A 87 -11.41 2.49 -1.83
C GLU A 87 -11.02 2.22 -0.37
N ARG A 88 -11.57 2.98 0.58
CA ARG A 88 -11.39 2.75 2.03
C ARG A 88 -11.89 1.36 2.43
N GLU A 89 -13.12 1.01 2.08
CA GLU A 89 -13.70 -0.30 2.42
C GLU A 89 -12.99 -1.48 1.73
N ALA A 90 -12.26 -1.22 0.64
CA ALA A 90 -11.53 -2.23 -0.12
C ALA A 90 -10.08 -2.42 0.36
N SER A 91 -9.65 -1.78 1.45
CA SER A 91 -8.24 -1.82 1.89
C SER A 91 -7.74 -3.25 2.11
N TRP A 92 -8.55 -4.11 2.74
CA TRP A 92 -8.20 -5.52 2.97
C TRP A 92 -8.07 -6.34 1.67
N LEU A 93 -8.85 -6.05 0.62
CA LEU A 93 -8.69 -6.69 -0.69
C LEU A 93 -7.36 -6.27 -1.32
N ARG A 94 -7.01 -4.98 -1.23
CA ARG A 94 -5.73 -4.44 -1.69
C ARG A 94 -4.55 -5.02 -0.90
N ARG A 95 -4.69 -5.17 0.42
CA ARG A 95 -3.68 -5.83 1.26
C ARG A 95 -3.38 -7.23 0.78
N GLY A 96 -4.42 -7.97 0.37
CA GLY A 96 -4.27 -9.34 -0.11
C GLY A 96 -3.50 -9.51 -1.43
N VAL A 97 -3.43 -8.48 -2.27
CA VAL A 97 -2.59 -8.46 -3.48
C VAL A 97 -1.21 -7.83 -3.25
N THR A 98 -1.01 -7.18 -2.10
CA THR A 98 0.28 -6.61 -1.74
C THR A 98 1.26 -7.70 -1.35
N THR A 99 2.45 -7.69 -1.94
CA THR A 99 3.49 -8.70 -1.69
C THR A 99 4.67 -8.17 -0.89
N ARG A 100 4.87 -6.85 -0.86
CA ARG A 100 5.94 -6.20 -0.08
C ARG A 100 5.64 -4.73 0.19
N TYR A 101 6.37 -4.17 1.14
CA TYR A 101 6.46 -2.73 1.36
C TYR A 101 7.91 -2.24 1.22
N MET A 102 8.10 -0.96 0.96
CA MET A 102 9.40 -0.28 0.97
C MET A 102 9.28 1.11 1.58
N LEU A 103 10.33 1.52 2.29
CA LEU A 103 10.53 2.89 2.77
C LEU A 103 11.53 3.59 1.84
N LEU A 104 11.10 4.69 1.23
CA LEU A 104 11.90 5.47 0.30
C LEU A 104 12.25 6.83 0.90
N ALA A 105 13.55 7.15 0.86
CA ALA A 105 14.03 8.51 1.09
C ALA A 105 14.11 9.24 -0.27
N ASP A 106 12.96 9.66 -0.80
CA ASP A 106 12.87 10.45 -2.01
C ASP A 106 13.19 11.94 -1.76
N GLN A 107 13.10 12.78 -2.81
CA GLN A 107 13.37 14.21 -2.68
C GLN A 107 12.52 14.86 -1.57
N GLU A 108 11.22 14.57 -1.52
CA GLU A 108 10.32 15.11 -0.51
C GLU A 108 10.72 14.64 0.90
N ALA A 109 11.21 13.41 1.06
CA ALA A 109 11.73 12.94 2.35
C ALA A 109 12.96 13.73 2.81
N PHE A 110 13.86 14.13 1.89
CA PHE A 110 14.99 14.99 2.25
C PHE A 110 14.57 16.42 2.61
N GLU A 111 13.45 16.91 2.06
CA GLU A 111 12.92 18.24 2.35
C GLU A 111 12.07 18.28 3.63
N THR A 112 11.29 17.25 3.88
CA THR A 112 10.28 17.20 4.95
C THR A 112 10.69 16.35 6.16
N GLY A 113 11.66 15.44 5.98
CA GLY A 113 12.01 14.43 6.97
C GLY A 113 11.06 13.23 7.04
N ARG A 114 10.02 13.17 6.19
CA ARG A 114 9.05 12.06 6.16
C ARG A 114 9.35 11.09 5.02
N LEU A 115 9.56 9.82 5.34
CA LEU A 115 9.81 8.78 4.34
C LEU A 115 8.54 8.48 3.55
N ARG A 116 8.68 8.09 2.28
CA ARG A 116 7.58 7.52 1.50
C ARG A 116 7.45 6.06 1.88
N LEU A 117 6.31 5.65 2.41
CA LEU A 117 5.97 4.24 2.56
C LEU A 117 5.16 3.81 1.34
N ILE A 118 5.65 2.81 0.61
CA ILE A 118 4.94 2.24 -0.53
C ILE A 118 4.67 0.75 -0.31
N TYR A 119 3.46 0.32 -0.62
CA TYR A 119 3.04 -1.08 -0.65
C TYR A 119 2.86 -1.46 -2.12
N VAL A 120 3.46 -2.56 -2.55
CA VAL A 120 3.47 -2.95 -3.97
C VAL A 120 3.06 -4.40 -4.18
N ASP A 121 2.56 -4.69 -5.37
CA ASP A 121 2.22 -6.04 -5.83
C ASP A 121 3.46 -6.82 -6.35
N ASN A 122 3.24 -8.04 -6.84
CA ASN A 122 4.28 -8.88 -7.44
C ASN A 122 4.86 -8.33 -8.75
N GLN A 123 4.17 -7.39 -9.41
CA GLN A 123 4.63 -6.72 -10.62
C GLN A 123 5.32 -5.38 -10.33
N GLY A 124 5.38 -4.95 -9.06
CA GLY A 124 5.96 -3.68 -8.64
C GLY A 124 5.04 -2.48 -8.84
N ASN A 125 3.74 -2.70 -9.07
CA ASN A 125 2.75 -1.63 -9.08
C ASN A 125 2.48 -1.17 -7.64
N ILE A 126 2.38 0.15 -7.45
CA ILE A 126 1.97 0.72 -6.17
C ILE A 126 0.50 0.38 -5.92
N VAL A 127 0.24 -0.37 -4.86
CA VAL A 127 -1.09 -0.69 -4.35
C VAL A 127 -1.61 0.46 -3.49
N GLN A 128 -0.75 0.92 -2.57
CA GLN A 128 -1.03 2.05 -1.69
C GLN A 128 0.26 2.69 -1.20
N GLU A 129 0.16 3.96 -0.81
CA GLU A 129 1.29 4.72 -0.30
C GLU A 129 0.88 5.81 0.67
N THR A 130 1.83 6.23 1.51
CA THR A 130 1.66 7.36 2.42
C THR A 130 3.02 7.98 2.76
N ARG A 131 3.00 9.05 3.56
CA ARG A 131 4.18 9.63 4.20
C ARG A 131 4.21 9.20 5.66
N VAL A 132 5.37 8.75 6.12
CA VAL A 132 5.56 8.31 7.50
C VAL A 132 6.73 9.05 8.14
N ASP A 133 6.62 9.30 9.43
CA ASP A 133 7.72 9.88 10.19
C ASP A 133 8.87 8.87 10.27
N ALA A 134 10.09 9.39 10.25
CA ALA A 134 11.29 8.58 10.13
C ALA A 134 11.89 8.24 11.52
N ASP A 135 11.02 8.04 12.51
CA ASP A 135 11.38 7.67 13.89
C ASP A 135 11.23 6.16 14.15
N GLU A 136 11.80 5.73 15.29
CA GLU A 136 11.87 4.33 15.70
C GLU A 136 10.50 3.69 15.86
N GLN A 137 9.57 4.40 16.47
CA GLN A 137 8.24 3.89 16.78
C GLN A 137 7.47 3.67 15.48
N THR A 138 7.41 4.70 14.62
CA THR A 138 6.69 4.63 13.34
C THR A 138 7.23 3.51 12.44
N ILE A 139 8.54 3.38 12.32
CA ILE A 139 9.16 2.32 11.49
C ILE A 139 8.86 0.93 12.08
N THR A 140 8.92 0.79 13.40
CA THR A 140 8.59 -0.48 14.09
C THR A 140 7.13 -0.85 13.87
N ASP A 141 6.20 0.11 13.96
CA ASP A 141 4.78 -0.12 13.75
C ASP A 141 4.47 -0.58 12.31
N VAL A 142 5.15 0.00 11.31
CA VAL A 142 5.04 -0.46 9.91
C VAL A 142 5.52 -1.90 9.76
N ILE A 143 6.66 -2.27 10.35
CA ILE A 143 7.21 -3.63 10.30
C ILE A 143 6.25 -4.62 10.98
N MET A 144 5.77 -4.27 12.16
CA MET A 144 4.84 -5.12 12.93
C MET A 144 3.52 -5.31 12.18
N ALA A 145 2.95 -4.24 11.63
CA ALA A 145 1.72 -4.34 10.83
C ALA A 145 1.91 -5.26 9.60
N TRP A 146 3.08 -5.21 8.98
CA TRP A 146 3.40 -6.14 7.90
C TRP A 146 3.36 -7.60 8.33
N PHE A 147 3.99 -7.95 9.46
CA PHE A 147 4.05 -9.33 9.98
C PHE A 147 2.71 -9.82 10.56
N GLU A 148 1.93 -8.93 11.17
CA GLU A 148 0.62 -9.23 11.74
C GLU A 148 -0.51 -9.28 10.69
N LEU A 149 -0.17 -9.01 9.42
CA LEU A 149 -1.12 -8.93 8.30
C LEU A 149 -2.19 -7.86 8.50
N THR A 150 -1.84 -6.77 9.18
CA THR A 150 -2.68 -5.59 9.40
C THR A 150 -2.21 -4.42 8.52
N GLU A 151 -2.94 -3.30 8.56
CA GLU A 151 -2.49 -2.03 7.97
C GLU A 151 -1.95 -1.11 9.07
N PRO A 152 -0.81 -0.43 8.84
CA PRO A 152 -0.33 0.58 9.76
C PRO A 152 -1.26 1.79 9.76
N LEU A 153 -1.32 2.48 10.90
CA LEU A 153 -2.28 3.57 11.16
C LEU A 153 -2.16 4.70 10.13
N GLU A 154 -0.95 4.99 9.67
CA GLU A 154 -0.65 6.03 8.68
C GLU A 154 -1.27 5.71 7.31
N LEU A 155 -1.37 4.42 6.96
CA LEU A 155 -2.07 3.99 5.75
C LEU A 155 -3.60 4.03 5.94
N GLU A 156 -4.10 3.72 7.13
CA GLU A 156 -5.54 3.83 7.41
C GLU A 156 -6.04 5.28 7.37
N GLN A 157 -5.22 6.23 7.85
CA GLN A 157 -5.61 7.64 8.00
C GLN A 157 -5.24 8.50 6.79
N GLU A 158 -4.00 8.39 6.31
CA GLU A 158 -3.43 9.26 5.27
C GLU A 158 -3.11 8.50 3.98
N GLY A 159 -3.35 7.19 3.94
CA GLY A 159 -3.04 6.34 2.81
C GLY A 159 -3.77 6.74 1.53
N ILE A 160 -3.02 6.72 0.43
CA ILE A 160 -3.49 7.00 -0.91
C ILE A 160 -3.45 5.70 -1.70
N THR A 161 -4.55 5.37 -2.37
CA THR A 161 -4.59 4.27 -3.34
C THR A 161 -3.73 4.58 -4.55
N GLY A 162 -2.84 3.66 -4.93
CA GLY A 162 -2.04 3.80 -6.14
C GLY A 162 -2.94 3.87 -7.38
N ASP A 163 -2.56 4.68 -8.37
CA ASP A 163 -3.45 5.08 -9.48
C ASP A 163 -4.06 3.89 -10.24
N ARG A 164 -3.29 2.81 -10.46
CA ARG A 164 -3.77 1.59 -11.13
C ARG A 164 -4.78 0.80 -10.29
N TYR A 165 -4.69 0.88 -8.97
CA TYR A 165 -5.54 0.18 -8.00
C TYR A 165 -6.74 1.00 -7.53
N ARG A 166 -6.85 2.27 -7.91
CA ARG A 166 -8.09 3.04 -7.77
C ARG A 166 -9.24 2.30 -8.43
N ILE A 167 -10.48 2.55 -8.01
CA ILE A 167 -11.63 1.84 -8.58
C ILE A 167 -11.82 2.12 -10.09
N THR A 168 -11.30 3.25 -10.56
CA THR A 168 -11.24 3.64 -11.98
C THR A 168 -9.94 3.24 -12.67
N GLY A 169 -8.97 2.69 -11.93
CA GLY A 169 -7.74 2.13 -12.45
C GLY A 169 -7.97 0.78 -13.13
N ASP A 170 -7.03 0.37 -13.98
CA ASP A 170 -7.11 -0.89 -14.70
C ASP A 170 -7.04 -2.11 -13.77
N LEU A 171 -6.07 -2.13 -12.85
CA LEU A 171 -5.93 -3.20 -11.86
C LEU A 171 -7.05 -3.16 -10.81
N GLY A 172 -7.51 -1.98 -10.41
CA GLY A 172 -8.63 -1.84 -9.48
C GLY A 172 -9.94 -2.37 -10.07
N ARG A 173 -10.23 -2.07 -11.35
CA ARG A 173 -11.40 -2.65 -12.04
C ARG A 173 -11.34 -4.18 -12.07
N GLU A 174 -10.17 -4.75 -12.32
CA GLU A 174 -9.97 -6.21 -12.30
C GLU A 174 -10.11 -6.78 -10.88
N LEU A 175 -9.55 -6.11 -9.86
CA LEU A 175 -9.58 -6.55 -8.48
C LEU A 175 -11.00 -6.53 -7.90
N TYR A 176 -11.72 -5.42 -8.03
CA TYR A 176 -13.01 -5.22 -7.35
C TYR A 176 -14.20 -5.75 -8.16
N GLN A 177 -14.12 -5.76 -9.50
CA GLN A 177 -15.21 -6.13 -10.41
C GLN A 177 -16.57 -5.52 -10.03
N LEU A 178 -16.55 -4.23 -9.69
CA LEU A 178 -17.75 -3.48 -9.32
C LEU A 178 -18.66 -3.31 -10.54
N THR A 179 -19.96 -3.28 -10.27
CA THR A 179 -21.02 -3.07 -11.26
C THR A 179 -21.84 -1.84 -10.87
N ASP A 180 -22.67 -1.32 -11.77
CA ASP A 180 -23.54 -0.17 -11.46
C ASP A 180 -24.42 -0.39 -10.22
N ALA A 181 -24.82 -1.64 -9.96
CA ALA A 181 -25.57 -1.99 -8.75
C ALA A 181 -24.75 -1.77 -7.46
N ASP A 182 -23.43 -1.93 -7.52
CA ASP A 182 -22.53 -1.67 -6.40
C ASP A 182 -22.33 -0.16 -6.16
N PHE A 183 -22.74 0.71 -7.10
CA PHE A 183 -22.77 2.18 -6.97
C PHE A 183 -24.16 2.74 -6.65
N ALA A 184 -25.18 1.89 -6.55
CA ALA A 184 -26.51 2.35 -6.14
C ALA A 184 -26.49 2.85 -4.68
N ASP A 185 -27.39 3.79 -4.38
CA ASP A 185 -27.61 4.26 -3.02
C ASP A 185 -28.10 3.13 -2.10
N PRO A 186 -27.81 3.22 -0.79
CA PRO A 186 -28.22 2.22 0.21
C PRO A 186 -29.74 2.04 0.36
#